data_AF-A0A7Y0IFQ5-F1
#
_entry.id   AF-A0A7Y0IFQ5-F1
#
_cell.length_a   1.000
_cell.length_b   1.000
_cell.length_c   1.000
_cell.angle_alpha   90.00
_cell.angle_beta   90.00
_cell.angle_gamma   90.00
#
_symmetry.space_group_name_H-M   'P 1'
#
loop_
_entity.id
_entity.type
_entity.pdbx_description
1 polymer ?
#
loop_
_entity_poly.entity_id
_entity_poly.type
_entity_poly.pdbx_seq_one_letter_code
_entity_poly.pdbx_strand_id
1 'polypeptide(L)'
;MKLKIFTLFFLSAVVALSLSCRKAELLQPEPAKIIQLNITGTTDVDLEYLYKDSIIASTKAGTGGIGVKTLLAVKDQNSILKIRNKATAEILLTKTIAAAPFDQNINVFYDGTKIYNNAISLRIKGYALSGELEFLLDGNLLFSATGAVNKPYSILIDKGTTREISIRKKGETAILLTKTIESTAAQQNIGYFFDGTKLVDNVKLDPPVNPANMMLTAKFETTFPNQFKNIDVDLVFYTRLKNASNTTVGTKLVPELRFTLPKNGSFNSIELPALPGPNYIYSFDIFEKGTTNDPYISGTPLVLTGYTIKPNEGRITSIFADNGINFEAGKSKLYLITDGKTNVSTPTKSVYISGGRLTDLSQYFQ
;
A
#
# COMPACT_ATOMS: atom_id res chain seq x y z
N MET A 1 19.33 -43.00 94.97
CA MET A 1 20.45 -42.73 94.03
C MET A 1 20.06 -42.73 92.53
N LYS A 2 18.91 -43.29 92.11
CA LYS A 2 18.51 -43.37 90.68
C LYS A 2 17.95 -42.07 90.06
N LEU A 3 17.44 -41.12 90.86
CA LEU A 3 16.81 -39.89 90.35
C LEU A 3 17.82 -38.80 89.90
N LYS A 4 19.06 -38.84 90.42
CA LYS A 4 20.10 -37.83 90.11
C LYS A 4 20.88 -38.09 88.82
N ILE A 5 20.89 -39.34 88.34
CA ILE A 5 21.57 -39.72 87.09
C ILE A 5 20.69 -39.38 85.88
N PHE A 6 19.36 -39.53 86.02
CA PHE A 6 18.41 -39.22 84.94
C PHE A 6 18.34 -37.72 84.63
N THR A 7 18.42 -36.87 85.65
CA THR A 7 18.44 -35.40 85.49
C THR A 7 19.73 -34.90 84.84
N LEU A 8 20.87 -35.53 85.14
CA LEU A 8 22.15 -35.17 84.54
C LEU A 8 22.20 -35.52 83.04
N PHE A 9 21.66 -36.70 82.67
CA PHE A 9 21.58 -37.14 81.27
C PHE A 9 20.62 -36.27 80.43
N PHE A 10 19.50 -35.86 81.01
CA PHE A 10 18.54 -34.99 80.33
C PHE A 10 19.12 -33.58 80.11
N LEU A 11 19.85 -33.05 81.09
CA LEU A 11 20.49 -31.74 80.97
C LEU A 11 21.61 -31.76 79.92
N SER A 12 22.41 -32.84 79.85
CA SER A 12 23.43 -32.98 78.80
C SER A 12 22.84 -33.11 77.40
N ALA A 13 21.68 -33.77 77.25
CA ALA A 13 20.99 -33.90 75.96
C ALA A 13 20.41 -32.55 75.49
N VAL A 14 19.85 -31.75 76.40
CA VAL A 14 19.33 -30.41 76.08
C VAL A 14 20.46 -29.46 75.71
N VAL A 15 21.60 -29.52 76.40
CA VAL A 15 22.78 -28.69 76.06
C VAL A 15 23.37 -29.11 74.71
N ALA A 16 23.48 -30.41 74.42
CA ALA A 16 23.96 -30.91 73.13
C ALA A 16 23.02 -30.57 71.95
N LEU A 17 21.69 -30.53 72.17
CA LEU A 17 20.71 -30.07 71.18
C LEU A 17 20.69 -28.55 71.02
N SER A 18 21.06 -27.78 72.05
CA SER A 18 21.13 -26.31 71.97
C SER A 18 22.43 -25.80 71.32
N LEU A 19 23.48 -26.63 71.33
CA LEU A 19 24.78 -26.37 70.68
C LEU A 19 24.93 -27.08 69.34
N SER A 20 23.90 -27.81 68.86
CA SER A 20 23.90 -28.33 67.50
C SER A 20 23.91 -27.15 66.54
N CYS A 21 25.06 -27.00 65.88
CA CYS A 21 25.40 -25.97 64.92
C CYS A 21 24.18 -25.54 64.09
N ARG A 22 23.62 -24.35 64.39
CA ARG A 22 22.84 -23.63 63.41
C ARG A 22 23.80 -23.31 62.29
N LYS A 23 23.85 -24.18 61.26
CA LYS A 23 24.47 -23.85 59.99
C LYS A 23 23.76 -22.59 59.52
N ALA A 24 24.38 -21.43 59.76
CA ALA A 24 23.96 -20.19 59.15
C ALA A 24 24.09 -20.45 57.65
N GLU A 25 22.96 -20.66 56.97
CA GLU A 25 22.94 -20.56 55.53
C GLU A 25 23.45 -19.15 55.23
N LEU A 26 24.66 -19.07 54.68
CA LEU A 26 25.17 -17.85 54.09
C LEU A 26 24.06 -17.36 53.18
N LEU A 27 23.45 -16.22 53.53
CA LEU A 27 22.62 -15.46 52.62
C LEU A 27 23.45 -15.35 51.34
N GLN A 28 23.09 -16.09 50.29
CA GLN A 28 23.78 -15.92 49.02
C GLN A 28 23.58 -14.45 48.65
N PRO A 29 24.66 -13.69 48.36
CA PRO A 29 24.48 -12.40 47.70
C PRO A 29 23.61 -12.67 46.46
N GLU A 30 22.54 -11.89 46.28
CA GLU A 30 21.47 -12.16 45.30
C GLU A 30 22.04 -12.85 44.05
N PRO A 31 21.61 -14.09 43.74
CA PRO A 31 22.19 -14.82 42.62
C PRO A 31 22.02 -14.01 41.34
N ALA A 32 23.07 -13.97 40.51
CA ALA A 32 23.02 -13.26 39.24
C ALA A 32 21.83 -13.77 38.43
N LYS A 33 20.93 -12.85 38.04
CA LYS A 33 19.74 -13.21 37.28
C LYS A 33 20.17 -13.38 35.83
N ILE A 34 19.79 -14.51 35.24
CA ILE A 34 20.04 -14.77 33.83
C ILE A 34 18.87 -14.21 33.04
N ILE A 35 19.16 -13.47 31.99
CA ILE A 35 18.18 -13.01 31.02
C ILE A 35 18.52 -13.56 29.64
N GLN A 36 17.50 -13.74 28.81
CA GLN A 36 17.63 -13.96 27.37
C GLN A 36 17.43 -12.62 26.65
N LEU A 37 18.50 -12.17 26.01
CA LEU A 37 18.48 -10.98 25.18
C LEU A 37 18.24 -11.40 23.73
N ASN A 38 17.11 -10.97 23.17
CA ASN A 38 16.82 -11.09 21.74
C ASN A 38 16.93 -9.70 21.11
N ILE A 39 17.83 -9.55 20.14
CA ILE A 39 17.95 -8.33 19.34
C ILE A 39 17.55 -8.65 17.92
N THR A 40 16.59 -7.89 17.40
CA THR A 40 16.01 -8.08 16.07
C THR A 40 15.97 -6.78 15.29
N GLY A 41 15.95 -6.86 13.96
CA GLY A 41 15.76 -5.72 13.07
C GLY A 41 16.66 -5.79 11.84
N THR A 42 17.17 -4.65 11.36
CA THR A 42 18.00 -4.59 10.14
C THR A 42 19.12 -3.56 10.28
N THR A 43 20.19 -3.74 9.52
CA THR A 43 21.32 -2.79 9.49
C THR A 43 21.98 -2.77 8.12
N ASP A 44 22.35 -1.58 7.67
CA ASP A 44 23.13 -1.37 6.44
C ASP A 44 24.65 -1.46 6.67
N VAL A 45 25.09 -1.51 7.94
CA VAL A 45 26.50 -1.67 8.31
C VAL A 45 26.72 -2.79 9.32
N ASP A 46 27.96 -3.23 9.45
CA ASP A 46 28.35 -4.18 10.50
C ASP A 46 28.24 -3.52 11.89
N LEU A 47 27.54 -4.19 12.81
CA LEU A 47 27.35 -3.73 14.18
C LEU A 47 27.99 -4.70 15.17
N GLU A 48 28.45 -4.16 16.30
CA GLU A 48 28.86 -4.93 17.46
C GLU A 48 27.98 -4.58 18.66
N TYR A 49 27.65 -5.61 19.44
CA TYR A 49 26.85 -5.51 20.64
C TYR A 49 27.76 -5.78 21.83
N LEU A 50 27.85 -4.81 22.73
CA LEU A 50 28.74 -4.84 23.86
C LEU A 50 27.95 -4.85 25.14
N TYR A 51 28.31 -5.78 26.03
CA TYR A 51 27.84 -5.80 27.39
C TYR A 51 29.06 -5.79 28.31
N LYS A 52 29.12 -4.79 29.20
CA LYS A 52 30.36 -4.42 29.91
C LYS A 52 31.46 -4.13 28.87
N ASP A 53 32.62 -4.76 29.02
CA ASP A 53 33.78 -4.57 28.14
C ASP A 53 33.92 -5.70 27.10
N SER A 54 32.88 -6.51 26.89
CA SER A 54 32.91 -7.68 25.99
C SER A 54 31.91 -7.55 24.85
N ILE A 55 32.36 -7.95 23.65
CA ILE A 55 31.49 -8.12 22.49
C ILE A 55 30.72 -9.43 22.69
N ILE A 56 29.40 -9.32 22.80
CA ILE A 56 28.49 -10.46 23.01
C ILE A 56 27.88 -10.96 21.70
N ALA A 57 27.89 -10.12 20.66
CA ALA A 57 27.44 -10.47 19.32
C ALA A 57 28.00 -9.48 18.29
N SER A 58 28.01 -9.89 17.03
CA SER A 58 28.24 -9.00 15.90
C SER A 58 27.29 -9.36 14.76
N THR A 59 26.91 -8.37 13.95
CA THR A 59 26.11 -8.56 12.75
C THR A 59 26.88 -8.10 11.54
N LYS A 60 26.58 -8.70 10.38
CA LYS A 60 27.17 -8.35 9.09
C LYS A 60 26.14 -7.69 8.19
N ALA A 61 26.49 -6.57 7.58
CA ALA A 61 25.68 -5.89 6.58
C ALA A 61 25.28 -6.83 5.44
N GLY A 62 24.07 -6.63 4.89
CA GLY A 62 23.58 -7.39 3.75
C GLY A 62 23.16 -8.85 4.02
N THR A 63 23.13 -9.29 5.28
CA THR A 63 22.70 -10.65 5.67
C THR A 63 21.19 -10.80 5.89
N GLY A 64 20.39 -9.79 5.54
CA GLY A 64 18.92 -9.88 5.52
C GLY A 64 18.21 -9.68 6.85
N GLY A 65 18.92 -9.56 7.97
CA GLY A 65 18.33 -9.19 9.27
C GLY A 65 19.29 -9.34 10.45
N ILE A 66 19.03 -8.60 11.52
CA ILE A 66 19.63 -8.78 12.84
C ILE A 66 18.84 -9.89 13.56
N GLY A 67 19.55 -10.91 14.04
CA GLY A 67 18.97 -12.02 14.80
C GLY A 67 19.93 -12.47 15.89
N VAL A 68 20.13 -11.63 16.91
CA VAL A 68 20.98 -11.97 18.06
C VAL A 68 20.11 -12.59 19.14
N LYS A 69 20.50 -13.78 19.61
CA LYS A 69 19.89 -14.43 20.76
C LYS A 69 21.01 -14.88 21.70
N THR A 70 21.07 -14.33 22.91
CA THR A 70 22.14 -14.63 23.86
C THR A 70 21.64 -14.59 25.30
N LEU A 71 22.31 -15.35 26.19
CA LEU A 71 22.03 -15.36 27.61
C LEU A 71 23.05 -14.49 28.35
N LEU A 72 22.58 -13.57 29.17
CA LEU A 72 23.43 -12.64 29.93
C LEU A 72 23.15 -12.75 31.42
N ALA A 73 24.22 -12.78 32.21
CA ALA A 73 24.14 -12.63 33.67
C ALA A 73 24.08 -11.14 34.03
N VAL A 74 22.95 -10.73 34.61
CA VAL A 74 22.63 -9.36 35.00
C VAL A 74 22.41 -9.32 36.50
N LYS A 75 23.19 -8.49 37.21
CA LYS A 75 23.10 -8.34 38.67
C LYS A 75 22.23 -7.14 39.07
N ASP A 76 22.27 -6.06 38.29
CA ASP A 76 21.64 -4.79 38.64
C ASP A 76 20.58 -4.37 37.61
N GLN A 77 19.56 -3.60 38.06
CA GLN A 77 18.49 -3.06 37.19
C GLN A 77 18.98 -2.04 36.15
N ASN A 78 20.25 -1.58 36.24
CA ASN A 78 20.82 -0.53 35.41
C ASN A 78 21.99 -1.02 34.52
N SER A 79 22.00 -2.30 34.19
CA SER A 79 23.04 -2.87 33.33
C SER A 79 22.96 -2.28 31.92
N ILE A 80 24.11 -2.02 31.29
CA ILE A 80 24.15 -1.27 30.01
C ILE A 80 24.55 -2.19 28.86
N LEU A 81 23.70 -2.23 27.84
CA LEU A 81 24.01 -2.72 26.50
C LEU A 81 24.42 -1.51 25.62
N LYS A 82 25.55 -1.63 24.92
CA LYS A 82 25.97 -0.68 23.89
C LYS A 82 25.92 -1.34 22.52
N ILE A 83 25.50 -0.59 21.52
CA ILE A 83 25.57 -0.99 20.11
C ILE A 83 26.52 0.00 19.43
N ARG A 84 27.50 -0.50 18.69
CA ARG A 84 28.46 0.34 17.99
C ARG A 84 28.63 -0.06 16.54
N ASN A 85 29.02 0.91 15.71
CA ASN A 85 29.50 0.65 14.37
C ASN A 85 30.82 -0.13 14.46
N LYS A 86 30.92 -1.27 13.79
CA LYS A 86 32.12 -2.12 13.84
C LYS A 86 33.34 -1.45 13.22
N ALA A 87 33.16 -0.69 12.14
CA ALA A 87 34.25 -0.07 11.40
C ALA A 87 34.82 1.16 12.13
N THR A 88 33.94 1.99 12.71
CA THR A 88 34.36 3.25 13.35
C THR A 88 34.49 3.16 14.87
N ALA A 89 33.99 2.08 15.47
CA ALA A 89 33.85 1.89 16.93
C ALA A 89 32.95 2.92 17.64
N GLU A 90 32.25 3.78 16.89
CA GLU A 90 31.31 4.77 17.41
C GLU A 90 30.11 4.10 18.09
N ILE A 91 29.81 4.51 19.34
CA ILE A 91 28.63 4.03 20.07
C ILE A 91 27.38 4.70 19.49
N LEU A 92 26.54 3.90 18.83
CA LEU A 92 25.32 4.36 18.17
C LEU A 92 24.08 4.33 19.08
N LEU A 93 24.03 3.36 20.01
CA LEU A 93 22.94 3.24 20.98
C LEU A 93 23.48 2.75 22.32
N THR A 94 22.97 3.34 23.40
CA THR A 94 23.14 2.84 24.76
C THR A 94 21.75 2.54 25.32
N LYS A 95 21.55 1.32 25.82
CA LYS A 95 20.26 0.86 26.33
C LYS A 95 20.42 0.11 27.64
N THR A 96 19.60 0.46 28.62
CA THR A 96 19.54 -0.27 29.88
C THR A 96 18.85 -1.63 29.68
N ILE A 97 19.45 -2.67 30.23
CA ILE A 97 18.86 -4.01 30.36
C ILE A 97 18.64 -4.30 31.84
N ALA A 98 17.49 -4.87 32.16
CA ALA A 98 17.09 -5.15 33.53
C ALA A 98 17.43 -6.61 33.90
N ALA A 99 17.33 -6.94 35.19
CA ALA A 99 17.50 -8.31 35.66
C ALA A 99 16.22 -9.17 35.48
N ALA A 100 15.11 -8.53 35.10
CA ALA A 100 13.82 -9.14 34.78
C ALA A 100 13.03 -8.22 33.81
N PRO A 101 12.14 -8.75 32.96
CA PRO A 101 11.80 -10.16 32.77
C PRO A 101 12.95 -10.96 32.14
N PHE A 102 12.83 -12.30 32.17
CA PHE A 102 13.81 -13.22 31.57
C PHE A 102 14.01 -12.89 30.08
N ASP A 103 12.92 -12.76 29.32
CA ASP A 103 12.99 -12.37 27.91
C ASP A 103 13.00 -10.85 27.75
N GLN A 104 14.09 -10.32 27.19
CA GLN A 104 14.19 -8.91 26.80
C GLN A 104 14.39 -8.80 25.31
N ASN A 105 13.44 -8.11 24.66
CA ASN A 105 13.43 -7.92 23.21
C ASN A 105 13.83 -6.47 22.89
N ILE A 106 14.83 -6.31 22.04
CA ILE A 106 15.31 -5.01 21.58
C ILE A 106 15.22 -4.99 20.05
N ASN A 107 14.44 -4.05 19.54
CA ASN A 107 14.40 -3.78 18.10
C ASN A 107 15.44 -2.72 17.76
N VAL A 108 16.22 -2.98 16.72
CA VAL A 108 17.27 -2.09 16.22
C VAL A 108 17.17 -2.04 14.69
N PHE A 109 16.89 -0.87 14.16
CA PHE A 109 16.94 -0.62 12.72
C PHE A 109 17.92 0.50 12.46
N TYR A 110 18.96 0.25 11.66
CA TYR A 110 20.01 1.23 11.37
C TYR A 110 20.15 1.45 9.86
N ASP A 111 19.94 2.70 9.41
CA ASP A 111 20.03 3.12 8.00
C ASP A 111 21.43 3.62 7.60
N GLY A 112 22.45 3.35 8.42
CA GLY A 112 23.80 3.90 8.21
C GLY A 112 24.03 5.25 8.89
N THR A 113 22.98 5.98 9.26
CA THR A 113 23.08 7.32 9.89
C THR A 113 22.46 7.37 11.28
N LYS A 114 21.26 6.79 11.47
CA LYS A 114 20.51 6.83 12.71
C LYS A 114 19.95 5.45 13.08
N ILE A 115 19.95 5.13 14.38
CA ILE A 115 19.23 3.98 14.93
C ILE A 115 17.78 4.36 15.24
N TYR A 116 16.86 3.51 14.79
CA TYR A 116 15.43 3.55 15.11
C TYR A 116 15.04 2.30 15.90
N ASN A 117 13.98 2.44 16.69
CA ASN A 117 13.45 1.35 17.52
C ASN A 117 12.12 0.76 16.98
N ASN A 118 11.69 1.19 15.79
CA ASN A 118 10.56 0.64 15.07
C ASN A 118 10.73 0.73 13.55
N ALA A 119 9.94 -0.06 12.84
CA ALA A 119 9.76 0.04 11.39
C ALA A 119 8.29 -0.21 11.07
N ILE A 120 7.72 0.60 10.18
CA ILE A 120 6.34 0.44 9.70
C ILE A 120 6.34 0.04 8.24
N SER A 121 5.40 -0.82 7.85
CA SER A 121 5.18 -1.18 6.46
C SER A 121 4.26 -0.15 5.81
N LEU A 122 4.80 0.70 4.95
CA LEU A 122 4.01 1.67 4.18
C LEU A 122 3.74 1.11 2.79
N ARG A 123 2.48 0.83 2.48
CA ARG A 123 2.07 0.45 1.13
C ARG A 123 1.58 1.65 0.36
N ILE A 124 2.28 2.00 -0.72
CA ILE A 124 1.88 3.07 -1.62
C ILE A 124 1.29 2.44 -2.87
N LYS A 125 0.06 2.84 -3.17
CA LYS A 125 -0.75 2.31 -4.26
C LYS A 125 -1.44 3.45 -4.99
N GLY A 126 -1.40 3.47 -6.30
CA GLY A 126 -2.03 4.56 -7.04
C GLY A 126 -1.70 4.58 -8.52
N TYR A 127 -2.21 5.60 -9.20
CA TYR A 127 -2.00 5.78 -10.63
C TYR A 127 -1.80 7.25 -10.99
N ALA A 128 -0.74 7.54 -11.74
CA ALA A 128 -0.52 8.82 -12.38
C ALA A 128 -0.89 8.72 -13.87
N LEU A 129 -1.92 9.46 -14.27
CA LEU A 129 -2.36 9.53 -15.66
C LEU A 129 -1.25 10.04 -16.59
N SER A 130 -0.59 11.11 -16.17
CA SER A 130 0.48 11.75 -16.91
C SER A 130 1.53 12.29 -15.93
N GLY A 131 2.71 12.59 -16.47
CA GLY A 131 3.84 13.06 -15.68
C GLY A 131 4.47 11.98 -14.79
N GLU A 132 5.50 12.40 -14.07
CA GLU A 132 6.22 11.60 -13.08
C GLU A 132 6.02 12.24 -11.71
N LEU A 133 5.75 11.42 -10.70
CA LEU A 133 5.60 11.85 -9.31
C LEU A 133 6.85 11.51 -8.50
N GLU A 134 7.21 12.39 -7.57
CA GLU A 134 8.21 12.17 -6.54
C GLU A 134 7.51 11.96 -5.19
N PHE A 135 7.96 10.95 -4.47
CA PHE A 135 7.53 10.62 -3.12
C PHE A 135 8.67 10.95 -2.17
N LEU A 136 8.37 11.78 -1.19
CA LEU A 136 9.35 12.38 -0.29
C LEU A 136 9.05 11.91 1.13
N LEU A 137 10.04 11.35 1.83
CA LEU A 137 9.96 11.03 3.25
C LEU A 137 10.73 12.10 4.03
N ASP A 138 10.02 12.87 4.85
CA ASP A 138 10.54 14.06 5.54
C ASP A 138 11.32 15.00 4.60
N GLY A 139 10.77 15.24 3.40
CA GLY A 139 11.37 16.10 2.38
C GLY A 139 12.48 15.46 1.53
N ASN A 140 12.96 14.26 1.86
CA ASN A 140 13.98 13.56 1.10
C ASN A 140 13.36 12.60 0.09
N LEU A 141 13.91 12.51 -1.13
CA LEU A 141 13.41 11.61 -2.17
C LEU A 141 13.48 10.15 -1.71
N LEU A 142 12.31 9.52 -1.58
CA LEU A 142 12.18 8.09 -1.34
C LEU A 142 12.20 7.33 -2.67
N PHE A 143 11.36 7.75 -3.63
CA PHE A 143 11.35 7.23 -5.00
C PHE A 143 10.58 8.15 -5.95
N SER A 144 10.66 7.86 -7.25
CA SER A 144 9.83 8.47 -8.29
C SER A 144 9.19 7.41 -9.18
N ALA A 145 8.03 7.73 -9.76
CA ALA A 145 7.28 6.81 -10.63
C ALA A 145 6.33 7.51 -11.61
N THR A 146 6.10 6.87 -12.75
CA THR A 146 5.04 7.20 -13.72
C THR A 146 3.99 6.08 -13.75
N GLY A 147 2.76 6.40 -14.15
CA GLY A 147 1.71 5.39 -14.29
C GLY A 147 1.34 4.71 -12.98
N ALA A 148 1.29 3.38 -13.01
CA ALA A 148 0.87 2.55 -11.88
C ALA A 148 1.95 2.38 -10.82
N VAL A 149 1.56 2.55 -9.55
CA VAL A 149 2.38 2.26 -8.38
C VAL A 149 1.67 1.26 -7.46
N ASN A 150 2.38 0.23 -7.04
CA ASN A 150 1.95 -0.73 -6.02
C ASN A 150 3.21 -1.30 -5.34
N LYS A 151 3.75 -0.58 -4.36
CA LYS A 151 5.02 -0.93 -3.72
C LYS A 151 4.93 -0.80 -2.19
N PRO A 152 5.41 -1.80 -1.43
CA PRO A 152 5.64 -1.67 0.00
C PRO A 152 7.00 -1.02 0.27
N TYR A 153 7.07 -0.24 1.34
CA TYR A 153 8.29 0.39 1.87
C TYR A 153 8.39 0.14 3.36
N SER A 154 9.60 -0.20 3.84
CA SER A 154 9.88 -0.22 5.27
C SER A 154 10.32 1.17 5.70
N ILE A 155 9.50 1.84 6.50
CA ILE A 155 9.79 3.19 7.00
C ILE A 155 10.29 3.05 8.42
N LEU A 156 11.58 3.36 8.64
CA LEU A 156 12.17 3.36 9.96
C LEU A 156 11.68 4.57 10.76
N ILE A 157 11.26 4.35 12.01
CA ILE A 157 10.62 5.37 12.84
C ILE A 157 10.84 5.07 14.32
N ASP A 158 10.87 6.09 15.17
CA ASP A 158 10.89 5.91 16.61
C ASP A 158 9.48 5.72 17.17
N LYS A 159 9.32 4.82 18.14
CA LYS A 159 8.05 4.62 18.84
C LYS A 159 7.60 5.92 19.51
N GLY A 160 6.32 6.24 19.35
CA GLY A 160 5.71 7.46 19.90
C GLY A 160 5.97 8.71 19.06
N THR A 161 6.64 8.59 17.91
CA THR A 161 6.82 9.71 16.96
C THR A 161 6.04 9.50 15.67
N THR A 162 6.05 10.52 14.82
CA THR A 162 5.46 10.53 13.50
C THR A 162 6.50 10.92 12.45
N ARG A 163 6.30 10.48 11.21
CA ARG A 163 7.05 10.98 10.04
C ARG A 163 6.07 11.52 9.01
N GLU A 164 6.57 12.26 8.03
CA GLU A 164 5.76 12.79 6.94
C GLU A 164 6.14 12.15 5.62
N ILE A 165 5.13 11.74 4.84
CA ILE A 165 5.30 11.47 3.43
C ILE A 165 4.53 12.48 2.59
N SER A 166 5.24 13.07 1.63
CA SER A 166 4.71 14.08 0.73
C SER A 166 4.87 13.63 -0.72
N ILE A 167 3.90 13.96 -1.58
CA ILE A 167 3.90 13.63 -3.01
C ILE A 167 3.88 14.93 -3.80
N ARG A 168 4.73 15.04 -4.81
CA ARG A 168 4.75 16.17 -5.76
C ARG A 168 5.01 15.70 -7.18
N LYS A 169 4.80 16.59 -8.14
CA LYS A 169 5.24 16.34 -9.52
C LYS A 169 6.75 16.54 -9.62
N LYS A 170 7.42 15.65 -10.36
CA LYS A 170 8.87 15.68 -10.51
C LYS A 170 9.34 16.98 -11.17
N GLY A 171 10.38 17.58 -10.59
CA GLY A 171 10.92 18.86 -11.05
C GLY A 171 10.12 20.08 -10.58
N GLU A 172 9.02 19.89 -9.84
CA GLU A 172 8.24 20.96 -9.23
C GLU A 172 8.44 20.96 -7.71
N THR A 173 8.17 22.09 -7.06
CA THR A 173 8.29 22.23 -5.59
C THR A 173 6.94 22.15 -4.87
N ALA A 174 5.83 22.36 -5.59
CA ALA A 174 4.49 22.34 -5.02
C ALA A 174 4.10 20.92 -4.55
N ILE A 175 3.76 20.79 -3.27
CA ILE A 175 3.28 19.52 -2.70
C ILE A 175 1.81 19.31 -3.08
N LEU A 176 1.51 18.14 -3.62
CA LEU A 176 0.18 17.72 -4.06
C LEU A 176 -0.58 16.96 -2.99
N LEU A 177 0.13 16.20 -2.14
CA LEU A 177 -0.43 15.45 -1.02
C LEU A 177 0.59 15.38 0.11
N THR A 178 0.12 15.49 1.35
CA THR A 178 0.90 15.21 2.55
C THR A 178 0.14 14.24 3.45
N LYS A 179 0.85 13.25 4.00
CA LYS A 179 0.33 12.25 4.93
C LYS A 179 1.27 12.05 6.10
N THR A 180 0.70 11.93 7.29
CA THR A 180 1.41 11.55 8.50
C THR A 180 1.52 10.03 8.58
N ILE A 181 2.71 9.55 8.93
CA ILE A 181 3.01 8.16 9.21
C ILE A 181 3.12 7.99 10.72
N GLU A 182 2.19 7.25 11.30
CA GLU A 182 2.14 6.97 12.74
C GLU A 182 3.03 5.79 13.14
N SER A 183 3.86 5.92 14.19
CA SER A 183 4.71 4.81 14.65
C SER A 183 3.94 3.66 15.32
N THR A 184 2.67 3.85 15.65
CA THR A 184 1.85 2.86 16.37
C THR A 184 1.21 1.82 15.43
N ALA A 185 1.01 2.17 14.16
CA ALA A 185 0.41 1.27 13.17
C ALA A 185 1.50 0.46 12.43
N ALA A 186 1.48 -0.86 12.58
CA ALA A 186 2.45 -1.75 11.94
C ALA A 186 2.42 -1.68 10.40
N GLN A 187 1.24 -1.38 9.83
CA GLN A 187 1.07 -1.14 8.40
C GLN A 187 0.18 0.07 8.17
N GLN A 188 0.54 0.89 7.18
CA GLN A 188 -0.26 2.01 6.68
C GLN A 188 -0.33 1.97 5.16
N ASN A 189 -1.43 2.46 4.59
CA ASN A 189 -1.65 2.46 3.15
C ASN A 189 -1.90 3.89 2.66
N ILE A 190 -1.33 4.23 1.51
CA ILE A 190 -1.60 5.47 0.78
C ILE A 190 -2.14 5.10 -0.59
N GLY A 191 -3.37 5.54 -0.87
CA GLY A 191 -4.07 5.33 -2.13
C GLY A 191 -4.24 6.66 -2.86
N TYR A 192 -3.68 6.82 -4.07
CA TYR A 192 -3.78 8.10 -4.79
C TYR A 192 -4.13 7.96 -6.28
N PHE A 193 -4.77 9.00 -6.81
CA PHE A 193 -4.97 9.20 -8.24
C PHE A 193 -4.44 10.58 -8.65
N PHE A 194 -3.58 10.65 -9.67
CA PHE A 194 -3.08 11.91 -10.22
C PHE A 194 -3.54 12.09 -11.66
N ASP A 195 -4.24 13.19 -11.94
CA ASP A 195 -4.82 13.49 -13.26
C ASP A 195 -3.87 14.28 -14.20
N GLY A 196 -2.64 14.55 -13.76
CA GLY A 196 -1.68 15.42 -14.47
C GLY A 196 -1.57 16.82 -13.89
N THR A 197 -2.56 17.25 -13.10
CA THR A 197 -2.60 18.57 -12.43
C THR A 197 -2.87 18.44 -10.94
N LYS A 198 -3.84 17.62 -10.55
CA LYS A 198 -4.30 17.42 -9.17
C LYS A 198 -4.14 15.98 -8.74
N LEU A 199 -3.88 15.82 -7.45
CA LEU A 199 -3.83 14.52 -6.79
C LEU A 199 -5.03 14.38 -5.87
N VAL A 200 -5.77 13.28 -6.03
CA VAL A 200 -6.90 12.90 -5.18
C VAL A 200 -6.48 11.70 -4.35
N ASP A 201 -6.65 11.81 -3.04
CA ASP A 201 -6.43 10.72 -2.09
C ASP A 201 -7.74 9.97 -1.79
N ASN A 202 -7.63 8.72 -1.37
CA ASN A 202 -8.73 7.91 -0.86
C ASN A 202 -9.93 7.78 -1.82
N VAL A 203 -9.66 7.56 -3.11
CA VAL A 203 -10.71 7.26 -4.09
C VAL A 203 -11.45 6.00 -3.63
N LYS A 204 -12.73 6.15 -3.28
CA LYS A 204 -13.56 5.07 -2.76
C LYS A 204 -14.39 4.45 -3.88
N LEU A 205 -14.45 3.12 -3.91
CA LEU A 205 -15.33 2.37 -4.80
C LEU A 205 -16.43 1.73 -3.97
N ASP A 206 -17.60 2.37 -3.97
CA ASP A 206 -18.77 1.82 -3.29
C ASP A 206 -19.31 0.61 -4.06
N PRO A 207 -19.74 -0.47 -3.37
CA PRO A 207 -20.38 -1.62 -4.01
C PRO A 207 -21.68 -1.21 -4.71
N PRO A 208 -22.13 -1.97 -5.72
CA PRO A 208 -23.45 -1.74 -6.30
C PRO A 208 -24.54 -2.01 -5.25
N VAL A 209 -25.61 -1.22 -5.29
CA VAL A 209 -26.82 -1.38 -4.48
C VAL A 209 -27.48 -2.72 -4.79
N ASN A 210 -27.53 -3.11 -6.06
CA ASN A 210 -27.98 -4.44 -6.47
C ASN A 210 -26.77 -5.38 -6.65
N PRO A 211 -26.65 -6.49 -5.89
CA PRO A 211 -25.56 -7.45 -6.03
C PRO A 211 -25.47 -8.14 -7.41
N ALA A 212 -26.54 -8.13 -8.20
CA ALA A 212 -26.51 -8.64 -9.57
C ALA A 212 -25.90 -7.65 -10.57
N ASN A 213 -25.81 -6.37 -10.19
CA ASN A 213 -25.24 -5.30 -11.01
C ASN A 213 -23.73 -5.20 -10.76
N MET A 214 -23.08 -4.36 -11.55
CA MET A 214 -21.70 -3.91 -11.32
C MET A 214 -21.70 -2.39 -11.18
N MET A 215 -21.01 -1.86 -10.17
CA MET A 215 -20.80 -0.41 -10.05
C MET A 215 -19.66 -0.01 -10.99
N LEU A 216 -19.95 0.85 -11.95
CA LEU A 216 -18.97 1.47 -12.84
C LEU A 216 -18.70 2.88 -12.37
N THR A 217 -17.49 3.17 -11.92
CA THR A 217 -16.98 4.52 -11.72
C THR A 217 -16.00 4.84 -12.86
N ALA A 218 -16.15 5.97 -13.52
CA ALA A 218 -15.26 6.29 -14.64
C ALA A 218 -15.05 7.78 -14.86
N LYS A 219 -13.99 8.10 -15.60
CA LYS A 219 -13.76 9.40 -16.21
C LYS A 219 -13.43 9.25 -17.69
N PHE A 220 -13.66 10.29 -18.48
CA PHE A 220 -13.42 10.29 -19.92
C PHE A 220 -12.25 11.20 -20.31
N GLU A 221 -11.38 10.71 -21.18
CA GLU A 221 -10.29 11.48 -21.78
C GLU A 221 -10.20 11.22 -23.28
N THR A 222 -10.38 12.28 -24.06
CA THR A 222 -10.28 12.19 -25.51
C THR A 222 -8.84 12.04 -25.97
N THR A 223 -8.63 11.17 -26.95
CA THR A 223 -7.41 11.06 -27.76
C THR A 223 -7.39 12.04 -28.94
N PHE A 224 -8.48 12.77 -29.17
CA PHE A 224 -8.67 13.74 -30.25
C PHE A 224 -8.95 15.16 -29.71
N PRO A 225 -8.06 15.76 -28.91
CA PRO A 225 -8.34 17.01 -28.19
C PRO A 225 -8.68 18.19 -29.12
N ASN A 226 -8.12 18.22 -30.33
CA ASN A 226 -8.39 19.29 -31.30
C ASN A 226 -9.76 19.16 -31.97
N GLN A 227 -10.34 17.97 -32.00
CA GLN A 227 -11.66 17.72 -32.57
C GLN A 227 -12.74 17.62 -31.50
N PHE A 228 -12.38 17.37 -30.25
CA PHE A 228 -13.34 17.28 -29.17
C PHE A 228 -13.89 18.66 -28.81
N LYS A 229 -15.21 18.78 -28.69
CA LYS A 229 -15.90 20.06 -28.38
C LYS A 229 -15.65 20.55 -26.95
N ASN A 230 -14.93 19.79 -26.12
CA ASN A 230 -14.62 20.10 -24.73
C ASN A 230 -15.89 20.34 -23.88
N ILE A 231 -16.81 19.37 -23.95
CA ILE A 231 -18.13 19.38 -23.31
C ILE A 231 -18.35 18.12 -22.48
N ASP A 232 -19.34 18.14 -21.59
CA ASP A 232 -19.79 16.92 -20.92
C ASP A 232 -20.30 15.93 -21.95
N VAL A 233 -19.99 14.66 -21.75
CA VAL A 233 -20.40 13.58 -22.65
C VAL A 233 -21.29 12.58 -21.95
N ASP A 234 -22.16 11.94 -22.70
CA ASP A 234 -22.87 10.76 -22.26
C ASP A 234 -22.34 9.50 -22.95
N LEU A 235 -22.12 8.46 -22.15
CA LEU A 235 -21.98 7.11 -22.66
C LEU A 235 -23.37 6.47 -22.73
N VAL A 236 -23.80 6.11 -23.94
CA VAL A 236 -25.07 5.40 -24.16
C VAL A 236 -24.77 3.93 -24.39
N PHE A 237 -25.24 3.08 -23.48
CA PHE A 237 -24.84 1.68 -23.42
C PHE A 237 -25.66 0.76 -24.34
N TYR A 238 -24.95 -0.22 -24.88
CA TYR A 238 -25.44 -1.34 -25.66
C TYR A 238 -24.90 -2.65 -25.09
N THR A 239 -25.54 -3.75 -25.44
CA THR A 239 -25.04 -5.10 -25.21
C THR A 239 -24.74 -5.78 -26.54
N ARG A 240 -23.71 -6.60 -26.58
CA ARG A 240 -23.33 -7.34 -27.80
C ARG A 240 -22.68 -8.66 -27.45
N LEU A 241 -22.69 -9.61 -28.37
CA LEU A 241 -21.93 -10.85 -28.23
C LEU A 241 -20.43 -10.55 -28.29
N LYS A 242 -19.66 -11.18 -27.41
CA LYS A 242 -18.20 -11.02 -27.29
C LYS A 242 -17.46 -11.43 -28.57
N ASN A 243 -17.98 -12.43 -29.29
CA ASN A 243 -17.40 -12.96 -30.52
C ASN A 243 -17.95 -12.30 -31.80
N ALA A 244 -18.87 -11.34 -31.68
CA ALA A 244 -19.38 -10.62 -32.86
C ALA A 244 -18.29 -9.71 -33.44
N SER A 245 -18.22 -9.62 -34.76
CA SER A 245 -17.32 -8.70 -35.47
C SER A 245 -17.45 -7.28 -34.93
N ASN A 246 -16.34 -6.57 -34.79
CA ASN A 246 -16.28 -5.20 -34.26
C ASN A 246 -17.21 -4.22 -35.00
N THR A 247 -17.51 -4.49 -36.27
CA THR A 247 -18.41 -3.70 -37.12
C THR A 247 -19.89 -4.06 -37.00
N THR A 248 -20.24 -5.12 -36.25
CA THR A 248 -21.61 -5.50 -35.92
C THR A 248 -22.19 -4.53 -34.89
N VAL A 249 -23.41 -4.07 -35.12
CA VAL A 249 -24.17 -3.20 -34.21
C VAL A 249 -24.46 -3.89 -32.89
N GLY A 250 -24.50 -3.10 -31.81
CA GLY A 250 -24.96 -3.56 -30.51
C GLY A 250 -26.48 -3.54 -30.39
N THR A 251 -26.99 -4.22 -29.37
CA THR A 251 -28.40 -4.16 -28.95
C THR A 251 -28.56 -3.10 -27.88
N LYS A 252 -29.38 -2.08 -28.15
CA LYS A 252 -29.63 -0.98 -27.22
C LYS A 252 -30.33 -1.49 -25.97
N LEU A 253 -29.95 -0.97 -24.80
CA LEU A 253 -30.62 -1.29 -23.54
C LEU A 253 -32.01 -0.64 -23.49
N VAL A 254 -32.95 -1.33 -22.83
CA VAL A 254 -34.31 -0.83 -22.58
C VAL A 254 -34.61 -0.96 -21.08
N PRO A 255 -34.80 0.15 -20.34
CA PRO A 255 -34.69 1.54 -20.79
C PRO A 255 -33.26 1.92 -21.23
N GLU A 256 -33.12 3.02 -21.99
CA GLU A 256 -31.81 3.54 -22.38
C GLU A 256 -30.99 3.85 -21.13
N LEU A 257 -29.80 3.25 -21.03
CA LEU A 257 -28.86 3.54 -19.96
C LEU A 257 -27.85 4.57 -20.45
N ARG A 258 -27.86 5.74 -19.80
CA ARG A 258 -27.05 6.90 -20.16
C ARG A 258 -26.21 7.33 -18.98
N PHE A 259 -24.91 7.47 -19.20
CA PHE A 259 -23.94 7.78 -18.15
C PHE A 259 -23.14 9.03 -18.49
N THR A 260 -23.43 10.11 -17.77
CA THR A 260 -22.77 11.40 -17.99
C THR A 260 -21.38 11.43 -17.36
N LEU A 261 -20.37 11.78 -18.16
CA LEU A 261 -19.00 12.02 -17.72
C LEU A 261 -18.67 13.52 -17.87
N PRO A 262 -18.32 14.20 -16.76
CA PRO A 262 -18.00 15.62 -16.78
C PRO A 262 -16.75 15.95 -17.60
N LYS A 263 -16.76 17.07 -18.34
CA LYS A 263 -15.59 17.56 -19.08
C LYS A 263 -14.40 17.93 -18.22
N ASN A 264 -14.64 18.19 -16.93
CA ASN A 264 -13.60 18.60 -15.99
C ASN A 264 -12.71 17.43 -15.54
N GLY A 265 -12.91 16.22 -16.07
CA GLY A 265 -12.11 15.03 -15.77
C GLY A 265 -12.46 14.37 -14.43
N SER A 266 -13.50 14.82 -13.73
CA SER A 266 -13.95 14.18 -12.49
C SER A 266 -14.54 12.80 -12.76
N PHE A 267 -14.33 11.88 -11.82
CA PHE A 267 -15.01 10.59 -11.84
C PHE A 267 -16.50 10.77 -11.58
N ASN A 268 -17.32 9.97 -12.26
CA ASN A 268 -18.72 9.77 -11.94
C ASN A 268 -19.02 8.26 -11.85
N SER A 269 -20.18 7.88 -11.31
CA SER A 269 -20.55 6.48 -11.11
C SER A 269 -21.93 6.14 -11.65
N ILE A 270 -22.11 4.90 -12.11
CA ILE A 270 -23.38 4.33 -12.55
C ILE A 270 -23.40 2.83 -12.25
N GLU A 271 -24.58 2.27 -11.96
CA GLU A 271 -24.75 0.82 -11.93
C GLU A 271 -25.06 0.28 -13.32
N LEU A 272 -24.24 -0.68 -13.76
CA LEU A 272 -24.50 -1.47 -14.94
C LEU A 272 -25.33 -2.70 -14.55
N PRO A 273 -26.50 -2.93 -15.18
CA PRO A 273 -27.31 -4.13 -14.95
C PRO A 273 -26.57 -5.44 -15.28
N ALA A 274 -27.13 -6.56 -14.84
CA ALA A 274 -26.66 -7.87 -15.29
C ALA A 274 -26.77 -8.01 -16.82
N LEU A 275 -25.75 -8.59 -17.44
CA LEU A 275 -25.77 -8.92 -18.86
C LEU A 275 -26.71 -10.10 -19.16
N PRO A 276 -27.28 -10.22 -20.37
CA PRO A 276 -28.18 -11.33 -20.74
C PRO A 276 -27.56 -12.73 -20.61
N GLY A 277 -26.23 -12.83 -20.62
CA GLY A 277 -25.50 -14.08 -20.45
C GLY A 277 -23.98 -13.86 -20.48
N PRO A 278 -23.19 -14.90 -20.20
CA PRO A 278 -21.73 -14.79 -20.07
C PRO A 278 -21.01 -14.47 -21.39
N ASN A 279 -21.68 -14.66 -22.53
CA ASN A 279 -21.13 -14.37 -23.85
C ASN A 279 -21.39 -12.93 -24.30
N TYR A 280 -22.01 -12.11 -23.47
CA TYR A 280 -22.29 -10.71 -23.77
C TYR A 280 -21.22 -9.81 -23.14
N ILE A 281 -21.04 -8.64 -23.74
CA ILE A 281 -20.26 -7.53 -23.20
C ILE A 281 -21.04 -6.23 -23.35
N TYR A 282 -20.69 -5.24 -22.53
CA TYR A 282 -21.14 -3.87 -22.73
C TYR A 282 -20.30 -3.19 -23.82
N SER A 283 -20.96 -2.38 -24.64
CA SER A 283 -20.34 -1.35 -25.48
C SER A 283 -21.10 -0.03 -25.31
N PHE A 284 -20.57 1.05 -25.85
CA PHE A 284 -21.23 2.35 -25.76
C PHE A 284 -20.90 3.26 -26.94
N ASP A 285 -21.81 4.17 -27.22
CA ASP A 285 -21.59 5.36 -28.04
C ASP A 285 -21.27 6.55 -27.13
N ILE A 286 -20.55 7.54 -27.66
CA ILE A 286 -20.17 8.77 -26.95
C ILE A 286 -20.93 9.93 -27.60
N PHE A 287 -21.81 10.59 -26.85
CA PHE A 287 -22.63 11.70 -27.34
C PHE A 287 -22.46 12.96 -26.51
N GLU A 288 -22.86 14.11 -27.06
CA GLU A 288 -23.06 15.32 -26.23
C GLU A 288 -24.13 15.05 -25.18
N LYS A 289 -23.90 15.53 -23.96
CA LYS A 289 -24.82 15.36 -22.83
C LYS A 289 -26.27 15.69 -23.20
N GLY A 290 -27.18 14.73 -22.95
CA GLY A 290 -28.61 14.83 -23.20
C GLY A 290 -29.03 14.69 -24.67
N THR A 291 -28.13 14.32 -25.58
CA THR A 291 -28.41 14.28 -27.03
C THR A 291 -27.94 12.97 -27.68
N THR A 292 -28.10 12.87 -29.01
CA THR A 292 -27.49 11.86 -29.87
C THR A 292 -26.51 12.49 -30.89
N ASN A 293 -26.02 13.69 -30.60
CA ASN A 293 -25.06 14.39 -31.44
C ASN A 293 -23.63 13.94 -31.12
N ASP A 294 -22.76 13.89 -32.12
CA ASP A 294 -21.34 13.61 -31.92
C ASP A 294 -20.66 14.76 -31.14
N PRO A 295 -19.88 14.48 -30.08
CA PRO A 295 -19.18 15.51 -29.32
C PRO A 295 -17.88 15.98 -29.99
N TYR A 296 -17.77 15.76 -31.29
CA TYR A 296 -16.60 16.09 -32.09
C TYR A 296 -16.94 16.99 -33.28
N ILE A 297 -15.97 17.80 -33.68
CA ILE A 297 -15.95 18.47 -34.98
C ILE A 297 -15.18 17.62 -35.99
N SER A 298 -15.59 17.67 -37.26
CA SER A 298 -14.90 16.96 -38.34
C SER A 298 -13.50 17.53 -38.57
N GLY A 299 -12.51 16.65 -38.73
CA GLY A 299 -11.15 17.03 -39.11
C GLY A 299 -10.09 15.99 -38.75
N THR A 300 -8.90 16.11 -39.35
CA THR A 300 -7.75 15.24 -39.09
C THR A 300 -7.14 15.52 -37.71
N PRO A 301 -6.79 14.51 -36.89
CA PRO A 301 -6.69 13.09 -37.23
C PRO A 301 -7.96 12.26 -37.01
N LEU A 302 -9.04 12.78 -36.44
CA LEU A 302 -10.27 12.02 -36.19
C LEU A 302 -10.91 11.55 -37.51
N VAL A 303 -11.25 12.48 -38.40
CA VAL A 303 -11.87 12.23 -39.71
C VAL A 303 -10.85 12.49 -40.80
N LEU A 304 -10.50 11.45 -41.54
CA LEU A 304 -9.59 11.57 -42.70
C LEU A 304 -10.30 12.23 -43.89
N THR A 305 -9.54 12.85 -44.79
CA THR A 305 -10.08 13.46 -46.01
C THR A 305 -10.94 12.47 -46.80
N GLY A 306 -12.18 12.88 -47.11
CA GLY A 306 -13.15 12.07 -47.84
C GLY A 306 -13.89 11.02 -47.01
N TYR A 307 -13.66 10.97 -45.69
CA TYR A 307 -14.48 10.20 -44.77
C TYR A 307 -15.54 11.08 -44.09
N THR A 308 -16.62 10.45 -43.62
CA THR A 308 -17.68 11.09 -42.84
C THR A 308 -17.91 10.35 -41.53
N ILE A 309 -18.25 11.08 -40.46
CA ILE A 309 -18.66 10.46 -39.21
C ILE A 309 -20.04 9.82 -39.43
N LYS A 310 -20.22 8.61 -38.92
CA LYS A 310 -21.52 7.92 -38.88
C LYS A 310 -21.83 7.45 -37.46
N PRO A 311 -23.12 7.30 -37.11
CA PRO A 311 -23.54 6.71 -35.85
C PRO A 311 -22.85 5.36 -35.62
N ASN A 312 -22.25 5.20 -34.44
CA ASN A 312 -21.51 3.99 -34.09
C ASN A 312 -22.42 2.81 -33.73
N GLU A 313 -23.58 3.07 -33.11
CA GLU A 313 -24.62 2.07 -32.81
C GLU A 313 -24.07 0.88 -32.00
N GLY A 314 -23.23 1.15 -30.99
CA GLY A 314 -22.65 0.14 -30.12
C GLY A 314 -21.58 -0.74 -30.78
N ARG A 315 -21.08 -0.37 -31.95
CA ARG A 315 -19.84 -0.95 -32.53
C ARG A 315 -18.65 -0.63 -31.63
N ILE A 316 -17.58 -1.41 -31.74
CA ILE A 316 -16.40 -1.26 -30.89
C ILE A 316 -15.13 -1.20 -31.72
N THR A 317 -14.08 -0.60 -31.17
CA THR A 317 -12.73 -0.73 -31.73
C THR A 317 -12.15 -2.11 -31.40
N SER A 318 -11.12 -2.54 -32.13
CA SER A 318 -10.36 -3.76 -31.77
C SER A 318 -9.75 -3.67 -30.38
N ILE A 319 -9.21 -2.49 -30.02
CA ILE A 319 -8.63 -2.24 -28.70
C ILE A 319 -9.66 -2.45 -27.59
N PHE A 320 -10.91 -2.00 -27.81
CA PHE A 320 -12.00 -2.18 -26.87
C PHE A 320 -12.50 -3.63 -26.83
N ALA A 321 -12.42 -4.39 -27.92
CA ALA A 321 -12.76 -5.81 -27.89
C ALA A 321 -11.84 -6.60 -26.93
N ASP A 322 -10.55 -6.23 -26.90
CA ASP A 322 -9.55 -6.88 -26.03
C ASP A 322 -9.59 -6.38 -24.59
N ASN A 323 -9.89 -5.09 -24.38
CA ASN A 323 -9.80 -4.41 -23.08
C ASN A 323 -11.15 -3.84 -22.62
N GLY A 324 -12.26 -4.39 -23.10
CA GLY A 324 -13.61 -3.89 -22.84
C GLY A 324 -14.00 -3.93 -21.37
N ILE A 325 -15.24 -3.51 -21.08
CA ILE A 325 -15.79 -3.60 -19.73
C ILE A 325 -15.92 -5.07 -19.35
N ASN A 326 -15.12 -5.54 -18.39
CA ASN A 326 -15.24 -6.88 -17.82
C ASN A 326 -16.31 -6.87 -16.74
N PHE A 327 -17.52 -7.31 -17.07
CA PHE A 327 -18.64 -7.32 -16.14
C PHE A 327 -18.44 -8.36 -15.04
N GLU A 328 -18.50 -7.92 -13.78
CA GLU A 328 -18.41 -8.77 -12.60
C GLU A 328 -19.51 -8.37 -11.61
N ALA A 329 -20.50 -9.26 -11.42
CA ALA A 329 -21.62 -9.01 -10.52
C ALA A 329 -21.14 -8.76 -9.08
N GLY A 330 -21.71 -7.75 -8.44
CA GLY A 330 -21.41 -7.35 -7.06
C GLY A 330 -20.07 -6.63 -6.90
N LYS A 331 -19.35 -6.36 -7.98
CA LYS A 331 -18.06 -5.65 -7.95
C LYS A 331 -18.20 -4.19 -8.33
N SER A 332 -17.19 -3.41 -7.92
CA SER A 332 -17.03 -2.01 -8.30
C SER A 332 -15.76 -1.85 -9.10
N LYS A 333 -15.89 -1.22 -10.26
CA LYS A 333 -14.80 -0.95 -11.18
C LYS A 333 -14.55 0.54 -11.31
N LEU A 334 -13.27 0.90 -11.43
CA LEU A 334 -12.81 2.24 -11.75
C LEU A 334 -12.12 2.23 -13.10
N TYR A 335 -12.65 2.94 -14.08
CA TYR A 335 -12.05 3.03 -15.42
C TYR A 335 -11.65 4.46 -15.79
N LEU A 336 -10.48 4.56 -16.40
CA LEU A 336 -10.18 5.66 -17.33
C LEU A 336 -10.63 5.21 -18.72
N ILE A 337 -11.55 5.97 -19.31
CA ILE A 337 -12.14 5.68 -20.62
C ILE A 337 -11.56 6.65 -21.64
N THR A 338 -11.01 6.13 -22.73
CA THR A 338 -10.68 6.95 -23.89
C THR A 338 -11.63 6.68 -25.04
N ASP A 339 -11.67 7.60 -25.99
CA ASP A 339 -12.27 7.35 -27.30
C ASP A 339 -11.31 6.63 -28.24
N GLY A 340 -11.88 6.12 -29.32
CA GLY A 340 -11.18 5.50 -30.43
C GLY A 340 -12.03 5.56 -31.68
N LYS A 341 -11.43 5.23 -32.82
CA LYS A 341 -12.12 5.25 -34.10
C LYS A 341 -11.89 3.99 -34.91
N THR A 342 -12.90 3.63 -35.69
CA THR A 342 -12.81 2.60 -36.72
C THR A 342 -13.07 3.23 -38.08
N ASN A 343 -12.11 3.14 -38.99
CA ASN A 343 -12.28 3.59 -40.37
C ASN A 343 -12.80 2.43 -41.21
N VAL A 344 -13.86 2.67 -41.98
CA VAL A 344 -14.43 1.71 -42.92
C VAL A 344 -14.43 2.34 -44.31
N SER A 345 -13.82 1.66 -45.28
CA SER A 345 -13.67 2.15 -46.66
C SER A 345 -14.79 1.68 -47.59
N THR A 346 -15.55 0.65 -47.22
CA THR A 346 -16.57 0.00 -48.06
C THR A 346 -17.85 -0.23 -47.25
N PRO A 347 -19.06 0.05 -47.79
CA PRO A 347 -19.33 0.58 -49.14
C PRO A 347 -19.10 2.09 -49.26
N THR A 348 -19.05 2.81 -48.14
CA THR A 348 -18.77 4.26 -48.09
C THR A 348 -17.66 4.52 -47.09
N LYS A 349 -16.78 5.50 -47.40
CA LYS A 349 -15.73 5.97 -46.50
C LYS A 349 -16.36 6.61 -45.26
N SER A 350 -16.33 5.90 -44.14
CA SER A 350 -16.98 6.29 -42.89
C SER A 350 -16.07 6.07 -41.69
N VAL A 351 -16.22 6.92 -40.68
CA VAL A 351 -15.58 6.80 -39.37
C VAL A 351 -16.66 6.54 -38.33
N TYR A 352 -16.47 5.48 -37.55
CA TYR A 352 -17.27 5.19 -36.36
C TYR A 352 -16.44 5.52 -35.13
N ILE A 353 -16.99 6.36 -34.25
CA ILE A 353 -16.35 6.76 -33.00
C ILE A 353 -16.96 5.94 -31.87
N SER A 354 -16.12 5.28 -31.08
CA SER A 354 -16.55 4.41 -29.98
C SER A 354 -15.59 4.51 -28.81
N GLY A 355 -15.83 3.72 -27.76
CA GLY A 355 -14.83 3.45 -26.74
C GLY A 355 -13.51 2.96 -27.37
N GLY A 356 -12.42 3.62 -26.99
CA GLY A 356 -11.05 3.25 -27.31
C GLY A 356 -10.48 2.33 -26.23
N ARG A 357 -9.44 2.79 -25.55
CA ARG A 357 -8.81 2.04 -24.48
C ARG A 357 -9.55 2.27 -23.17
N LEU A 358 -9.83 1.19 -22.44
CA LEU A 358 -10.18 1.24 -21.03
C LEU A 358 -8.94 0.88 -20.22
N THR A 359 -8.64 1.68 -19.20
CA THR A 359 -7.62 1.33 -18.21
C THR A 359 -8.30 1.01 -16.89
N ASP A 360 -8.23 -0.25 -16.47
CA ASP A 360 -8.77 -0.70 -15.18
C ASP A 360 -7.87 -0.18 -14.05
N LEU A 361 -8.40 0.77 -13.29
CA LEU A 361 -7.72 1.35 -12.14
C LEU A 361 -8.21 0.73 -10.83
N SER A 362 -9.23 -0.15 -10.86
CA SER A 362 -9.90 -0.68 -9.67
C SER A 362 -8.93 -1.32 -8.71
N GLN A 363 -7.96 -2.08 -9.26
CA GLN A 363 -6.97 -2.75 -8.44
C GLN A 363 -6.14 -1.80 -7.59
N TYR A 364 -6.07 -0.49 -7.89
CA TYR A 364 -5.32 0.50 -7.10
C TYR A 364 -6.15 1.14 -5.98
N PHE A 365 -7.45 0.90 -5.96
CA PHE A 365 -8.42 1.53 -5.04
C PHE A 365 -9.34 0.54 -4.32
N GLN A 366 -9.12 -0.77 -4.55
CA GLN A 366 -9.66 -1.88 -3.78
C GLN A 366 -8.71 -2.33 -2.67
#